data_AF-A0A534CQM0-F1
#
_entry.id   AF-A0A534CQM0-F1
#
_cell.length_a   1.000
_cell.length_b   1.000
_cell.length_c   1.000
_cell.angle_alpha   90.00
_cell.angle_beta   90.00
_cell.angle_gamma   90.00
#
_symmetry.space_group_name_H-M   'P 1'
#
loop_
_entity.id
_entity.type
_entity.pdbx_description
1 polymer ?
#
loop_
_entity_poly.entity_id
_entity_poly.type
_entity_poly.pdbx_seq_one_letter_code
_entity_poly.pdbx_strand_id
1 'polypeptide(L)' 'SGRETYGAGRFMYLSPPLNGKTVVDFNKAYNPPCAFNDFATCPLPPPQNRLRLRIEAGEKKYSGGHAS' A
#
# COMPACT_ATOMS: atom_id res chain seq x y z
N SER A 1 -6.64 -4.52 3.59
CA SER A 1 -6.88 -3.28 2.82
C SER A 1 -8.37 -3.08 2.59
N GLY A 2 -8.82 -1.86 2.29
CA GLY A 2 -10.22 -1.59 1.90
C GLY A 2 -11.22 -1.29 3.02
N ARG A 3 -10.79 -1.34 4.29
CA ARG A 3 -11.57 -0.81 5.42
C ARG A 3 -11.05 0.58 5.83
N GLU A 4 -9.84 0.62 6.38
CA GLU A 4 -9.22 1.86 6.89
C GLU A 4 -8.11 2.40 5.98
N THR A 5 -7.66 1.60 5.00
CA THR A 5 -6.59 1.94 4.04
C THR A 5 -7.12 1.86 2.62
N TYR A 6 -6.39 2.41 1.63
CA TYR A 6 -6.76 2.32 0.21
C TYR A 6 -7.10 0.88 -0.22
N GLY A 7 -8.14 0.74 -1.04
CA GLY A 7 -8.78 -0.53 -1.38
C GLY A 7 -7.85 -1.52 -2.09
N ALA A 8 -7.15 -1.03 -3.11
CA ALA A 8 -6.27 -1.85 -3.94
C ALA A 8 -4.96 -2.26 -3.24
N GLY A 9 -4.64 -1.68 -2.09
CA GLY A 9 -3.44 -1.97 -1.32
C GLY A 9 -2.61 -0.72 -1.02
N ARG A 10 -1.42 -0.94 -0.45
CA ARG A 10 -0.42 0.10 -0.19
C ARG A 10 0.91 -0.35 -0.75
N PHE A 11 1.74 0.61 -1.07
CA PHE A 11 3.07 0.38 -1.64
C PHE A 11 4.10 0.56 -0.53
N MET A 12 5.26 -0.07 -0.70
CA MET A 12 6.39 0.06 0.20
C MET A 12 7.67 -0.24 -0.58
N TYR A 13 8.70 0.57 -0.36
CA TYR A 13 10.05 0.27 -0.82
C TYR A 13 10.78 -0.52 0.26
N LEU A 14 11.43 -1.61 -0.17
CA LEU A 14 12.27 -2.42 0.70
C LEU A 14 13.74 -2.18 0.34
N SER A 15 14.58 -2.17 1.36
CA SER A 15 16.02 -2.24 1.13
C SER A 15 16.40 -3.61 0.55
N PRO A 16 17.44 -3.69 -0.29
CA PRO A 16 17.98 -4.96 -0.75
C PRO A 16 18.26 -5.89 0.45
N PRO A 17 17.98 -7.19 0.33
CA PRO A 17 18.16 -8.12 1.43
C PRO A 17 19.64 -8.28 1.77
N LEU A 18 19.97 -8.24 3.07
CA LEU A 18 21.26 -8.61 3.60
C LEU A 18 21.17 -10.05 4.14
N ASN A 19 22.03 -10.94 3.65
CA ASN A 19 22.01 -12.36 4.02
C ASN A 19 20.63 -13.03 3.85
N GLY A 20 19.94 -12.70 2.74
CA GLY A 20 18.62 -13.23 2.42
C GLY A 20 17.47 -12.68 3.28
N LYS A 21 17.73 -11.68 4.14
CA LYS A 21 16.72 -11.05 5.00
C LYS A 21 16.63 -9.56 4.73
N THR A 22 15.43 -9.00 4.80
CA THR A 22 15.21 -7.56 4.79
C THR A 22 14.17 -7.19 5.84
N VAL A 23 14.17 -5.93 6.26
CA VAL A 23 13.17 -5.41 7.20
C VAL A 23 11.99 -4.87 6.41
N VAL A 24 10.80 -5.36 6.73
CA VAL A 24 9.54 -4.85 6.20
C VAL A 24 8.94 -3.94 7.26
N ASP A 25 9.08 -2.63 7.07
CA ASP A 25 8.55 -1.62 8.00
C ASP A 25 7.20 -1.09 7.51
N PHE A 26 6.13 -1.67 8.06
CA PHE A 26 4.75 -1.29 7.74
C PHE A 26 4.38 0.17 8.06
N ASN A 27 5.16 0.87 8.89
CA ASN A 27 4.94 2.30 9.13
C ASN A 27 5.22 3.12 7.87
N LYS A 28 6.04 2.60 6.94
CA LYS A 28 6.39 3.25 5.67
C LYS A 28 5.48 2.84 4.51
N ALA A 29 4.41 2.09 4.77
CA ALA A 29 3.43 1.76 3.74
C ALA A 29 2.64 3.01 3.35
N TYR A 30 2.60 3.33 2.06
CA TYR A 30 1.98 4.54 1.53
C TYR A 30 0.93 4.25 0.46
N ASN A 31 0.02 5.19 0.23
CA ASN A 31 -0.98 5.11 -0.82
C ASN A 31 -0.34 5.44 -2.19
N PRO A 32 -0.55 4.60 -3.22
CA PRO A 32 -0.04 4.90 -4.55
C PRO A 32 -0.82 6.06 -5.22
N PRO A 33 -0.31 6.66 -6.31
CA PRO A 33 -0.95 7.82 -6.95
C PRO A 33 -2.43 7.63 -7.36
N CYS A 34 -2.82 6.42 -7.78
CA CYS A 34 -4.21 6.05 -8.07
C CYS A 34 -5.16 6.14 -6.87
N ALA A 35 -4.65 6.25 -5.65
CA ALA A 35 -5.47 6.53 -4.47
C ALA A 35 -5.94 7.99 -4.40
N PHE A 36 -5.36 8.87 -5.21
CA PHE A 36 -5.62 10.32 -5.21
C PHE A 36 -6.11 10.85 -6.56
N ASN A 37 -5.83 10.14 -7.66
CA ASN A 37 -6.16 10.56 -9.03
C ASN A 37 -6.66 9.36 -9.85
N ASP A 38 -7.88 9.45 -10.38
CA ASP A 38 -8.52 8.40 -11.18
C ASP A 38 -7.83 8.12 -12.52
N PHE A 39 -7.09 9.09 -13.03
CA PHE A 39 -6.34 8.96 -14.28
C PHE A 39 -4.96 8.35 -14.07
N ALA A 40 -4.52 8.17 -12.82
CA ALA A 40 -3.25 7.54 -12.52
C ALA A 40 -3.37 6.01 -12.56
N THR A 41 -2.55 5.35 -13.38
CA THR A 41 -2.52 3.89 -13.46
C THR A 41 -1.49 3.32 -12.48
N CYS A 42 -1.92 2.34 -11.67
CA CYS A 42 -1.05 1.62 -10.74
C CYS A 42 -1.05 0.11 -11.02
N PRO A 43 0.07 -0.59 -10.80
CA PRO A 43 0.07 -2.04 -10.77
C PRO A 43 -0.77 -2.55 -9.59
N LEU A 44 -1.54 -3.61 -9.83
CA LEU A 44 -2.18 -4.36 -8.75
C LEU A 44 -1.17 -5.29 -8.09
N PRO A 45 -1.20 -5.44 -6.75
CA PRO A 45 -0.33 -6.39 -6.07
C PRO A 45 -0.69 -7.82 -6.49
N PRO A 46 0.31 -8.68 -6.72
CA PRO A 46 0.05 -10.08 -7.04
C PRO A 46 -0.59 -10.79 -5.82
N PRO A 47 -1.33 -11.90 -6.01
CA PRO A 47 -2.05 -12.56 -4.93
C PRO A 47 -1.17 -12.97 -3.74
N GLN A 48 0.11 -13.29 -3.99
CA GLN A 48 1.09 -13.68 -2.97
C GLN A 48 1.37 -12.56 -1.96
N ASN A 49 1.12 -11.30 -2.33
CA ASN A 49 1.31 -10.15 -1.44
C ASN A 49 0.08 -9.87 -0.55
N ARG A 50 -0.93 -10.75 -0.55
CA ARG A 50 -2.09 -10.65 0.35
C ARG A 50 -1.77 -11.26 1.70
N LEU A 51 -1.52 -10.40 2.69
CA LEU A 51 -1.33 -10.82 4.06
C LEU A 51 -2.69 -11.04 4.74
N ARG A 52 -2.90 -12.23 5.33
CA ARG A 52 -4.07 -12.52 6.19
C ARG A 52 -3.85 -11.99 7.61
N LEU A 53 -3.39 -10.75 7.71
CA LEU A 53 -3.03 -10.08 8.95
C LEU A 53 -3.51 -8.62 8.88
N ARG A 54 -4.07 -8.11 9.98
CA ARG A 54 -4.39 -6.69 10.10
C ARG A 54 -3.10 -5.90 10.36
N ILE A 55 -2.83 -4.92 9.51
CA ILE A 55 -1.70 -4.00 9.66
C ILE A 55 -2.27 -2.60 9.87
N GLU A 56 -2.14 -2.09 11.09
CA GLU A 56 -2.68 -0.79 11.51
C GLU A 56 -1.71 0.38 11.25
N ALA A 57 -0.44 0.08 11.01
CA ALA A 57 0.61 1.04 10.67
C ALA A 57 0.55 1.49 9.20
N GLY A 58 1.11 2.67 8.91
CA GLY A 58 1.21 3.27 7.58
C GLY A 58 0.03 4.18 7.23
N GLU A 59 -0.02 4.64 5.98
CA GLU A 59 -1.07 5.57 5.53
C GLU A 59 -2.46 4.94 5.56
N LYS A 60 -3.44 5.76 5.95
CA LYS A 60 -4.88 5.45 5.90
C LYS A 60 -5.46 5.88 4.56
N LYS A 61 -6.71 5.47 4.29
CA LYS A 61 -7.43 5.87 3.09
C LYS A 61 -7.48 7.40 2.99
N TYR A 62 -7.17 7.94 1.82
CA TYR A 62 -7.34 9.36 1.54
C TYR A 62 -8.82 9.75 1.58
N SER A 63 -9.14 10.85 2.26
CA SER A 63 -10.51 11.34 2.45
C SER A 63 -10.90 12.45 1.48
N GLY A 64 -9.96 13.01 0.72
CA GLY A 64 -10.29 13.92 -0.37
C GLY A 64 -10.97 13.13 -1.47
N GLY A 65 -12.23 13.46 -1.75
CA GLY A 65 -12.99 12.79 -2.80
C GLY A 65 -12.24 12.84 -4.13
N HIS A 66 -12.35 11.75 -4.89
CA HIS A 66 -12.09 11.80 -6.31
C HIS A 66 -12.97 12.90 -6.90
N ALA A 67 -12.38 13.86 -7.62
CA ALA A 67 -13.17 14.79 -8.42
C ALA A 67 -13.85 13.95 -9.50
N SER A 68 -15.07 13.50 -9.19
CA SER A 68 -16.00 12.90 -10.15
C SER A 68 -16.56 13.98 -11.06
#